data_AF-A0A7S1HEL5-F1
#
_entry.id   AF-A0A7S1HEL5-F1
#
_cell.length_a   1.000
_cell.length_b   1.000
_cell.length_c   1.000
_cell.angle_alpha   90.00
_cell.angle_beta   90.00
_cell.angle_gamma   90.00
#
_symmetry.space_group_name_H-M   'P 1'
#
loop_
_entity.id
_entity.type
_entity.pdbx_description
1 polymer ?
#
loop_
_entity_poly.entity_id
_entity_poly.type
_entity_poly.pdbx_seq_one_letter_code
_entity_poly.pdbx_strand_id
1 'polypeptide(L)'
;MATPQAPVAAPTPVGGGGLGLSAAGNPQMLAYDKNGITARMELVKHPSNKTLTQINASFTSSNAVPVTNFTFQAAVPKHAKLQINPPSSTTIPPSNSGTVTQVFRISNPMHDQKILSMRIKLDFALNGNSVSDVVQLDCFPPGV
;
A
#
# COMPACT_ATOMS: atom_id res chain seq x y z
N MET A 1 30.03 -35.53 -33.90
CA MET A 1 28.66 -34.99 -34.03
C MET A 1 27.69 -35.95 -33.39
N ALA A 2 27.08 -35.57 -32.26
CA ALA A 2 25.83 -36.13 -31.69
C ALA A 2 25.49 -35.36 -30.38
N THR A 3 24.31 -34.76 -30.33
CA THR A 3 23.63 -34.29 -29.10
C THR A 3 23.10 -35.51 -28.32
N PRO A 4 22.85 -35.41 -27.00
CA PRO A 4 21.58 -34.86 -26.51
C PRO A 4 21.72 -33.90 -25.32
N GLN A 5 20.99 -32.78 -25.42
CA GLN A 5 20.67 -31.88 -24.32
C GLN A 5 19.37 -32.38 -23.68
N ALA A 6 19.41 -32.73 -22.39
CA ALA A 6 18.22 -33.04 -21.59
C ALA A 6 17.69 -31.76 -20.93
N PRO A 7 16.36 -31.50 -20.94
CA PRO A 7 15.77 -30.32 -20.34
C PRO A 7 15.12 -30.61 -18.96
N VAL A 8 14.80 -29.52 -18.25
CA VAL A 8 13.86 -29.33 -17.12
C VAL A 8 14.25 -29.84 -15.72
N ALA A 9 15.05 -29.05 -15.01
CA ALA A 9 14.90 -28.92 -13.55
C ALA A 9 13.75 -27.94 -13.26
N ALA A 10 12.63 -28.48 -12.79
CA ALA A 10 11.52 -27.69 -12.25
C ALA A 10 11.97 -27.00 -10.95
N PRO A 11 11.78 -25.68 -10.78
CA PRO A 11 11.78 -25.10 -9.45
C PRO A 11 10.41 -25.37 -8.83
N THR A 12 10.36 -26.21 -7.80
CA THR A 12 9.29 -26.16 -6.79
C THR A 12 9.64 -25.05 -5.79
N PRO A 13 8.90 -23.93 -5.71
CA PRO A 13 8.88 -23.12 -4.52
C PRO A 13 7.79 -23.65 -3.59
N VAL A 14 8.13 -24.60 -2.72
CA VAL A 14 7.35 -24.82 -1.49
C VAL A 14 8.06 -24.10 -0.35
N GLY A 15 7.97 -22.77 -0.40
CA GLY A 15 8.43 -21.88 0.66
C GLY A 15 7.23 -21.34 1.43
N GLY A 16 6.92 -22.00 2.54
CA GLY A 16 6.29 -21.43 3.73
C GLY A 16 5.09 -20.50 3.53
N GLY A 17 3.88 -21.06 3.62
CA GLY A 17 2.71 -20.32 4.05
C GLY A 17 2.93 -19.78 5.47
N GLY A 18 3.22 -18.49 5.55
CA GLY A 18 3.33 -17.68 6.75
C GLY A 18 3.01 -16.24 6.38
N LEU A 19 1.74 -15.98 6.05
CA LEU A 19 1.20 -14.64 5.90
C LEU A 19 1.12 -14.01 7.28
N GLY A 20 2.19 -13.39 7.75
CA GLY A 20 2.16 -12.63 8.99
C GLY A 20 3.52 -12.34 9.57
N LEU A 21 3.76 -11.04 9.75
CA LEU A 21 4.69 -10.46 10.73
C LEU A 21 6.17 -10.52 10.35
N SER A 22 6.58 -9.65 9.41
CA SER A 22 7.95 -9.12 9.47
C SER A 22 8.14 -8.44 10.83
N ALA A 23 8.92 -9.11 11.66
CA ALA A 23 9.41 -8.63 12.93
C ALA A 23 10.34 -7.42 12.73
N ALA A 24 10.24 -6.46 13.66
CA ALA A 24 11.15 -5.32 13.88
C ALA A 24 11.23 -4.23 12.79
N GLY A 25 10.65 -3.05 13.09
CA GLY A 25 11.10 -1.77 12.52
C GLY A 25 10.06 -0.65 12.51
N ASN A 26 8.83 -0.96 12.08
CA ASN A 26 7.92 0.06 11.54
C ASN A 26 6.45 -0.26 11.82
N PRO A 27 5.63 0.67 12.35
CA PRO A 27 4.23 0.39 12.58
C PRO A 27 3.47 0.24 11.25
N GLN A 28 2.70 -0.84 11.13
CA GLN A 28 1.87 -1.14 9.96
C GLN A 28 0.39 -1.10 10.35
N MET A 29 -0.46 -0.64 9.44
CA MET A 29 -1.90 -0.59 9.62
C MET A 29 -2.66 -0.89 8.34
N LEU A 30 -3.89 -1.38 8.50
CA LEU A 30 -4.82 -1.59 7.41
C LEU A 30 -5.56 -0.27 7.13
N ALA A 31 -5.29 0.34 5.98
CA ALA A 31 -5.92 1.60 5.56
C ALA A 31 -7.33 1.39 5.02
N TYR A 32 -7.51 0.27 4.31
CA TYR A 32 -8.67 -0.02 3.52
C TYR A 32 -8.79 -1.53 3.35
N ASP A 33 -9.99 -2.07 3.53
CA ASP A 33 -10.28 -3.48 3.26
C ASP A 33 -11.75 -3.62 2.88
N LYS A 34 -12.09 -3.19 1.66
CA LYS A 34 -13.46 -3.19 1.13
C LYS A 34 -13.43 -3.50 -0.37
N ASN A 35 -14.55 -3.99 -0.89
CA ASN A 35 -14.69 -4.37 -2.31
C ASN A 35 -13.62 -5.38 -2.77
N GLY A 36 -13.14 -6.24 -1.86
CA GLY A 36 -12.08 -7.21 -2.14
C GLY A 36 -10.70 -6.59 -2.38
N ILE A 37 -10.53 -5.28 -2.15
CA ILE A 37 -9.24 -4.59 -2.22
C ILE A 37 -8.75 -4.36 -0.80
N THR A 38 -7.51 -4.76 -0.53
CA THR A 38 -6.84 -4.61 0.75
C THR A 38 -5.68 -3.64 0.58
N ALA A 39 -5.70 -2.54 1.32
CA ALA A 39 -4.63 -1.55 1.37
C ALA A 39 -3.95 -1.60 2.74
N ARG A 40 -2.71 -2.09 2.76
CA ARG A 40 -1.86 -2.07 3.95
C ARG A 40 -0.88 -0.92 3.85
N MET A 41 -0.71 -0.16 4.92
CA MET A 41 0.19 0.97 5.02
C MET A 41 1.24 0.69 6.08
N GLU A 42 2.49 0.80 5.68
CA GLU A 42 3.63 0.70 6.59
C GLU A 42 4.22 2.08 6.81
N LEU A 43 4.31 2.51 8.07
CA LEU A 43 4.81 3.83 8.43
C LEU A 43 6.28 3.75 8.80
N VAL A 44 7.09 4.50 8.06
CA VAL A 44 8.53 4.60 8.15
C VAL A 44 8.92 6.00 8.58
N LYS A 45 9.24 6.13 9.86
CA LYS A 45 9.70 7.39 10.44
C LYS A 45 11.12 7.70 9.97
N HIS A 46 11.35 8.92 9.50
CA HIS A 46 12.65 9.29 8.95
C HIS A 46 13.68 9.42 10.08
N PRO A 47 14.86 8.78 9.99
CA PRO A 47 15.85 8.74 11.08
C PRO A 47 16.38 10.12 11.43
N SER A 48 16.55 10.99 10.43
CA SER A 48 17.06 12.36 10.63
C SER A 48 15.96 13.41 10.87
N ASN A 49 14.69 13.11 10.54
CA ASN A 49 13.60 14.09 10.60
C ASN A 49 12.38 13.43 11.24
N LYS A 50 12.22 13.58 12.56
CA LYS A 50 11.11 12.96 13.29
C LYS A 50 9.72 13.49 12.89
N THR A 51 9.66 14.63 12.21
CA THR A 51 8.45 15.22 11.64
C THR A 51 8.10 14.64 10.27
N LEU A 52 9.02 13.93 9.60
CA LEU A 52 8.79 13.28 8.32
C LEU A 52 8.53 11.80 8.52
N THR A 53 7.34 11.38 8.12
CA THR A 53 6.92 9.98 8.12
C THR A 53 6.67 9.57 6.68
N GLN A 54 7.46 8.64 6.17
CA GLN A 54 7.18 7.97 4.90
C GLN A 54 6.17 6.86 5.17
N ILE A 55 5.20 6.67 4.29
CA ILE A 55 4.23 5.61 4.37
C ILE A 55 4.27 4.83 3.06
N ASN A 56 4.51 3.53 3.17
CA ASN A 56 4.48 2.60 2.06
C ASN A 56 3.11 1.91 2.06
N ALA A 57 2.21 2.37 1.21
CA ALA A 57 0.95 1.67 0.96
C ALA A 57 1.17 0.55 -0.06
N SER A 58 0.54 -0.59 0.18
CA SER A 58 0.44 -1.68 -0.78
C SER A 58 -1.00 -2.13 -0.91
N PHE A 59 -1.47 -2.14 -2.15
CA PHE A 59 -2.83 -2.47 -2.54
C PHE A 59 -2.84 -3.82 -3.23
N THR A 60 -3.64 -4.73 -2.72
CA THR A 60 -3.89 -6.03 -3.32
C THR A 60 -5.37 -6.18 -3.60
N SER A 61 -5.73 -6.97 -4.61
CA SER A 61 -7.13 -7.23 -4.97
C SER A 61 -7.37 -8.73 -4.97
N SER A 62 -8.26 -9.17 -4.10
CA SER A 62 -8.77 -10.56 -4.04
C SER A 62 -9.88 -10.82 -5.05
N ASN A 63 -10.25 -9.82 -5.85
CA ASN A 63 -11.29 -9.95 -6.87
C ASN A 63 -10.83 -10.85 -8.02
N ALA A 64 -11.79 -11.53 -8.68
CA ALA A 64 -11.53 -12.31 -9.88
C ALA A 64 -11.17 -11.44 -11.12
N VAL A 65 -11.42 -10.13 -11.03
CA VAL A 65 -11.21 -9.17 -12.13
C VAL A 65 -10.15 -8.12 -11.77
N PRO A 66 -9.34 -7.67 -12.76
CA PRO A 66 -8.38 -6.60 -12.54
C PRO A 66 -9.12 -5.30 -12.19
N VAL A 67 -8.54 -4.56 -11.26
CA VAL A 67 -8.99 -3.21 -10.89
C VAL A 67 -8.20 -2.23 -11.73
N THR A 68 -8.83 -1.54 -12.67
CA THR A 68 -8.17 -0.56 -13.55
C THR A 68 -8.47 0.86 -13.10
N ASN A 69 -7.76 1.86 -13.65
CA ASN A 69 -7.93 3.27 -13.29
C ASN A 69 -7.80 3.55 -11.78
N PHE A 70 -6.99 2.75 -11.09
CA PHE A 70 -6.76 2.90 -9.67
C PHE A 70 -6.02 4.20 -9.39
N THR A 71 -6.69 5.09 -8.66
CA THR A 71 -6.22 6.42 -8.29
C THR A 71 -6.31 6.54 -6.77
N PHE A 72 -5.15 6.61 -6.13
CA PHE A 72 -5.07 6.90 -4.71
C PHE A 72 -4.82 8.39 -4.50
N GLN A 73 -5.77 9.04 -3.84
CA GLN A 73 -5.66 10.41 -3.40
C GLN A 73 -5.62 10.41 -1.89
N ALA A 74 -4.89 11.35 -1.32
CA ALA A 74 -5.03 11.62 0.08
C ALA A 74 -4.87 13.09 0.39
N ALA A 75 -5.51 13.49 1.48
CA ALA A 75 -5.51 14.83 1.99
C ALA A 75 -5.12 14.77 3.46
N VAL A 76 -4.19 15.64 3.84
CA VAL A 76 -3.80 15.88 5.22
C VAL A 76 -4.29 17.27 5.64
N PRO A 77 -4.47 17.54 6.94
CA PRO A 77 -4.85 18.84 7.44
C PRO A 77 -3.76 19.89 7.15
N LYS A 78 -4.16 21.17 7.15
CA LYS A 78 -3.32 22.32 6.78
C LYS A 78 -1.99 22.45 7.56
N HIS A 79 -1.93 21.89 8.77
CA HIS A 79 -0.71 21.92 9.60
C HIS A 79 0.33 20.86 9.17
N ALA A 80 -0.09 19.85 8.41
CA ALA A 80 0.77 18.82 7.85
C ALA A 80 0.93 19.03 6.33
N LYS A 81 2.03 18.53 5.77
CA LYS A 81 2.25 18.49 4.32
C LYS A 81 2.30 17.06 3.86
N LEU A 82 1.51 16.72 2.84
CA LEU A 82 1.54 15.41 2.20
C LEU A 82 2.22 15.53 0.83
N GLN A 83 3.15 14.62 0.57
CA GLN A 83 3.75 14.39 -0.73
C GLN A 83 3.40 12.96 -1.16
N ILE A 84 2.48 12.82 -2.09
CA ILE A 84 2.19 11.53 -2.74
C ILE A 84 3.18 11.35 -3.89
N ASN A 85 3.89 10.22 -3.91
CA ASN A 85 4.67 9.81 -5.07
C ASN A 85 3.74 9.21 -6.14
N PRO A 86 4.16 9.01 -7.38
CA PRO A 86 3.39 8.19 -8.32
C PRO A 86 3.31 6.72 -7.85
N PRO A 87 2.19 6.02 -8.09
CA PRO A 87 2.09 4.59 -7.81
C PRO A 87 3.00 3.81 -8.75
N SER A 88 3.38 2.59 -8.35
CA SER A 88 4.07 1.67 -9.26
C SER A 88 3.18 1.23 -10.44
N SER A 89 1.86 1.19 -10.25
CA SER A 89 0.89 0.88 -11.30
C SER A 89 -0.48 1.42 -10.93
N THR A 90 -1.27 1.81 -11.92
CA THR A 90 -2.68 2.22 -11.76
C THR A 90 -3.65 1.07 -12.04
N THR A 91 -3.14 -0.15 -12.18
CA THR A 91 -3.94 -1.37 -12.36
C THR A 91 -3.53 -2.41 -11.33
N ILE A 92 -4.47 -2.81 -10.48
CA ILE A 92 -4.26 -3.88 -9.50
C ILE A 92 -4.70 -5.20 -10.13
N PRO A 93 -3.79 -6.16 -10.32
CA PRO A 93 -4.14 -7.46 -10.89
C PRO A 93 -5.09 -8.26 -9.98
N PRO A 94 -5.93 -9.13 -10.57
CA PRO A 94 -6.88 -9.95 -9.82
C PRO A 94 -6.19 -11.04 -8.99
N SER A 95 -6.97 -11.66 -8.11
CA SER A 95 -6.62 -12.87 -7.36
C SER A 95 -5.35 -12.75 -6.52
N ASN A 96 -5.03 -11.53 -6.07
CA ASN A 96 -3.79 -11.16 -5.39
C ASN A 96 -2.53 -11.59 -6.17
N SER A 97 -2.64 -11.74 -7.50
CA SER A 97 -1.54 -12.15 -8.39
C SER A 97 -0.44 -11.07 -8.51
N GLY A 98 -0.73 -9.87 -8.01
CA GLY A 98 0.25 -8.81 -7.84
C GLY A 98 -0.23 -7.75 -6.86
N THR A 99 0.68 -6.85 -6.53
CA THR A 99 0.46 -5.79 -5.54
C THR A 99 0.87 -4.46 -6.17
N VAL A 100 0.03 -3.45 -6.03
CA VAL A 100 0.41 -2.07 -6.36
C VAL A 100 0.99 -1.43 -5.12
N THR A 101 2.22 -0.96 -5.20
CA THR A 101 2.84 -0.19 -4.12
C THR A 101 2.77 1.30 -4.43
N GLN A 102 2.61 2.09 -3.37
CA GLN A 102 2.45 3.52 -3.43
C GLN A 102 3.13 4.10 -2.22
N VAL A 103 4.14 4.93 -2.44
CA VAL A 103 4.83 5.62 -1.36
C VAL A 103 4.26 7.02 -1.23
N PHE A 104 4.09 7.49 -0.01
CA PHE A 104 3.80 8.89 0.26
C PHE A 104 4.52 9.34 1.52
N ARG A 105 4.77 10.64 1.64
CA ARG A 105 5.50 11.24 2.77
C ARG A 105 4.63 12.30 3.39
N ILE A 106 4.53 12.25 4.71
CA ILE A 106 3.83 13.24 5.50
C ILE A 106 4.85 13.97 6.35
N SER A 107 4.83 15.29 6.28
CA SER A 107 5.56 16.17 7.18
C SER A 107 4.59 16.74 8.18
N ASN A 108 4.64 16.24 9.41
CA ASN A 108 3.86 16.73 10.54
C ASN A 108 4.78 17.44 11.55
N PRO A 109 4.95 18.78 11.43
CA PRO A 109 5.71 19.55 12.40
C PRO A 109 5.05 19.59 13.79
N MET A 110 3.74 19.33 13.89
CA MET A 110 2.97 19.35 15.14
C MET A 110 2.65 17.94 15.67
N HIS A 111 3.40 16.90 15.29
CA HIS A 111 3.15 15.50 15.67
C HIS A 111 3.04 15.24 17.18
N ASP A 112 3.65 16.09 18.01
CA ASP A 112 3.62 15.99 19.47
C ASP A 112 2.35 16.63 20.08
N GLN A 113 1.74 17.59 19.38
CA GLN A 113 0.61 18.39 19.88
C GLN A 113 -0.73 18.06 19.20
N LYS A 114 -0.69 17.56 17.96
CA LYS A 114 -1.88 17.25 17.17
C LYS A 114 -1.75 15.88 16.53
N ILE A 115 -2.78 15.07 16.75
CA ILE A 115 -2.99 13.83 16.03
C ILE A 115 -3.16 14.15 14.55
N LEU A 116 -2.36 13.51 13.72
CA LEU A 116 -2.49 13.58 12.28
C LEU A 116 -3.75 12.81 11.87
N SER A 117 -4.69 13.48 11.20
CA SER A 117 -5.77 12.83 10.47
C SER A 117 -5.44 12.83 8.99
N MET A 118 -5.65 11.73 8.28
CA MET A 118 -5.44 11.66 6.83
C MET A 118 -6.71 11.15 6.20
N ARG A 119 -7.24 11.85 5.21
CA ARG A 119 -8.38 11.39 4.44
C ARG A 119 -7.88 10.82 3.13
N ILE A 120 -8.08 9.54 2.92
CA ILE A 120 -7.75 8.85 1.66
C ILE A 120 -9.01 8.73 0.81
N LYS A 121 -8.87 8.92 -0.49
CA LYS A 121 -9.89 8.64 -1.49
C LYS A 121 -9.29 7.67 -2.50
N LEU A 122 -9.94 6.53 -2.66
CA LEU A 122 -9.58 5.51 -3.64
C LEU A 122 -10.62 5.57 -4.75
N ASP A 123 -10.19 5.85 -5.97
CA ASP A 123 -11.03 5.83 -7.16
C ASP A 123 -10.54 4.68 -8.04
N PHE A 124 -11.44 3.79 -8.47
CA PHE A 124 -11.04 2.62 -9.24
C PHE A 124 -12.18 2.06 -10.08
N ALA A 125 -11.86 1.40 -11.18
CA ALA A 125 -12.83 0.71 -12.02
C ALA A 125 -12.75 -0.81 -11.81
N LEU A 126 -13.84 -1.40 -11.34
CA LEU A 126 -13.97 -2.83 -11.08
C LEU A 126 -15.06 -3.41 -12.00
N ASN A 127 -14.67 -4.33 -12.89
CA ASN A 127 -15.57 -4.93 -13.86
C ASN A 127 -16.32 -3.90 -14.75
N GLY A 128 -15.66 -2.78 -15.06
CA GLY A 128 -16.26 -1.66 -15.81
C GLY A 128 -17.07 -0.67 -14.97
N ASN A 129 -17.27 -0.92 -13.67
CA ASN A 129 -17.94 0.00 -12.76
C ASN A 129 -16.92 0.85 -12.02
N SER A 130 -17.00 2.17 -12.17
CA SER A 130 -16.22 3.11 -11.37
C SER A 130 -16.74 3.16 -9.94
N VAL A 131 -15.87 2.89 -8.99
CA VAL A 131 -16.11 2.90 -7.55
C VAL A 131 -15.18 3.93 -6.93
N SER A 132 -15.75 4.81 -6.11
CA SER A 132 -15.01 5.79 -5.33
C SER A 132 -15.30 5.56 -3.86
N ASP A 133 -14.29 5.21 -3.08
CA ASP A 133 -14.41 5.04 -1.64
C ASP A 133 -13.52 6.05 -0.92
N VAL A 134 -14.01 6.58 0.19
CA VAL A 134 -13.33 7.64 0.95
C VAL A 134 -13.23 7.18 2.39
N VAL A 135 -12.00 7.01 2.85
CA VAL A 135 -11.71 6.56 4.21
C VAL A 135 -10.96 7.65 4.96
N GLN A 136 -11.41 7.89 6.19
CA GLN A 136 -10.70 8.75 7.10
C GLN A 136 -9.82 7.88 8.01
N LEU A 137 -8.53 8.15 7.97
CA LEU A 137 -7.53 7.56 8.83
C LEU A 137 -7.27 8.54 9.97
N ASP A 138 -7.87 8.28 11.12
CA ASP A 138 -7.61 9.05 12.35
C ASP A 138 -6.74 8.25 13.34
N CYS A 139 -6.46 6.97 13.04
CA CYS A 139 -5.79 6.03 13.93
C CYS A 139 -4.27 5.96 13.71
N PHE A 140 -3.63 7.10 13.48
CA PHE A 140 -2.19 7.12 13.31
C PHE A 140 -1.48 6.77 14.64
N PRO A 141 -0.53 5.82 14.66
CA PRO A 141 0.14 5.41 15.89
C PRO A 141 0.87 6.59 16.54
N PRO A 142 0.95 6.66 17.88
CA PRO A 142 1.59 7.78 18.57
C PRO A 142 3.04 7.95 18.10
N GLY A 143 3.37 9.14 17.60
CA GLY A 143 4.71 9.49 17.13
C GLY A 143 4.89 9.62 15.62
N VAL A 144 3.81 9.74 14.84
CA VAL A 144 3.85 10.07 13.39
C VAL A 144 3.38 11.47 13.05
#